data_AF-A0A3S0LST3-F1
#
_entry.id   AF-A0A3S0LST3-F1
#
_cell.length_a   1.000
_cell.length_b   1.000
_cell.length_c   1.000
_cell.angle_alpha   90.00
_cell.angle_beta   90.00
_cell.angle_gamma   90.00
#
_symmetry.space_group_name_H-M   'P 1'
#
loop_
_entity.id
_entity.type
_entity.pdbx_description
1 polymer ?
#
loop_
_entity_poly.entity_id
_entity_poly.type
_entity_poly.pdbx_seq_one_letter_code
_entity_poly.pdbx_strand_id
1 'polypeptide(L)'
;MKTEFMGVSSQDWSDVVKQQIRPWVRRADDCGVPMLPSRIQNRVGELYSQAVERYPTYEMVVLTCFCAAMRSEFGDEETASQEAIEAFQYAREKYGYRSPQEEAEDQARDREEGICSHGLTWLTCPCGCFEF
;
A
#
# COMPACT_ATOMS: atom_id res chain seq x y z
N MET A 1 -46.54 -40.10 -56.71
CA MET A 1 -45.90 -38.84 -56.27
C MET A 1 -46.19 -38.65 -54.79
N LYS A 2 -45.21 -38.96 -53.93
CA LYS A 2 -45.24 -38.62 -52.51
C LYS A 2 -43.90 -37.95 -52.22
N THR A 3 -44.00 -36.69 -51.81
CA THR A 3 -42.92 -35.77 -51.47
C THR A 3 -42.23 -36.23 -50.18
N GLU A 4 -40.91 -36.38 -50.23
CA GLU A 4 -40.08 -36.59 -49.04
C GLU A 4 -39.90 -35.24 -48.32
N PHE A 5 -40.30 -35.19 -47.05
CA PHE A 5 -40.02 -34.08 -46.14
C PHE A 5 -38.77 -34.46 -45.35
N MET A 6 -37.62 -33.86 -45.68
CA MET A 6 -36.37 -34.07 -44.96
C MET A 6 -36.52 -33.57 -43.52
N GLY A 7 -36.38 -34.49 -42.55
CA GLY A 7 -36.35 -34.15 -41.14
C GLY A 7 -35.16 -33.24 -40.81
N VAL A 8 -35.44 -32.07 -40.26
CA VAL A 8 -34.42 -31.21 -39.67
C VAL A 8 -33.99 -31.85 -38.34
N SER A 9 -32.78 -32.41 -38.31
CA SER A 9 -32.14 -32.90 -37.10
C SER A 9 -31.90 -31.73 -36.15
N SER A 10 -32.54 -31.77 -34.98
CA SER A 10 -32.33 -30.82 -33.90
C SER A 10 -30.89 -30.95 -33.43
N GLN A 11 -30.02 -30.03 -33.85
CA GLN A 11 -28.64 -30.01 -33.36
C GLN A 11 -28.65 -29.77 -31.85
N ASP A 12 -27.98 -30.65 -31.12
CA ASP A 12 -27.74 -30.55 -29.68
C ASP A 12 -26.83 -29.33 -29.42
N TRP A 13 -27.42 -28.28 -28.87
CA TRP A 13 -26.76 -27.00 -28.60
C TRP A 13 -25.70 -27.11 -27.48
N SER A 14 -25.62 -28.25 -26.77
CA SER A 14 -24.71 -28.40 -25.65
C SER A 14 -23.24 -28.54 -26.06
N ASP A 15 -22.93 -28.90 -27.31
CA ASP A 15 -21.55 -28.99 -27.81
C ASP A 15 -21.02 -27.67 -28.39
N VAL A 16 -21.90 -26.80 -28.91
CA VAL A 16 -21.53 -25.43 -29.34
C VAL A 16 -21.09 -24.59 -28.15
N VAL A 17 -21.77 -24.73 -27.01
CA VAL A 17 -21.46 -24.01 -25.77
C VAL A 17 -20.13 -24.46 -25.17
N LYS A 18 -19.79 -25.75 -25.25
CA LYS A 18 -18.51 -26.29 -24.74
C LYS A 18 -17.30 -25.85 -25.58
N GLN A 19 -17.50 -25.56 -26.86
CA GLN A 19 -16.41 -25.17 -27.76
C GLN A 19 -16.01 -23.68 -27.66
N GLN A 20 -16.82 -22.86 -26.97
CA GLN A 20 -16.54 -21.43 -26.75
C GLN A 20 -15.90 -21.08 -25.41
N ILE A 21 -15.66 -22.06 -24.52
CA ILE A 21 -14.92 -21.82 -23.28
C ILE A 21 -13.46 -22.21 -23.49
N ARG A 22 -12.72 -21.37 -24.22
CA ARG A 22 -11.27 -21.37 -24.10
C ARG A 22 -10.93 -20.77 -22.73
N PRO A 23 -10.29 -21.51 -21.81
CA PRO A 23 -9.81 -20.89 -20.59
C PRO A 23 -8.76 -19.87 -20.99
N TRP A 24 -8.97 -18.63 -20.57
CA TRP A 24 -8.02 -17.54 -20.73
C TRP A 24 -6.81 -17.80 -19.82
N VAL A 25 -6.01 -18.81 -20.12
CA VAL A 25 -4.65 -18.92 -19.57
C VAL A 25 -3.75 -18.13 -20.52
N ARG A 26 -3.84 -16.80 -20.44
CA ARG A 26 -2.77 -15.94 -20.95
C ARG A 26 -1.69 -15.90 -19.88
N ARG A 27 -0.42 -16.01 -20.30
CA ARG A 27 0.74 -15.77 -19.45
C ARG A 27 0.59 -14.40 -18.78
N ALA A 28 0.97 -14.33 -17.49
CA ALA A 28 0.74 -13.18 -16.60
C ALA A 28 1.48 -11.89 -17.01
N ASP A 29 2.24 -11.91 -18.11
CA ASP A 29 3.24 -10.88 -18.40
C ASP A 29 2.74 -9.79 -19.39
N ASP A 30 1.57 -9.96 -20.03
CA ASP A 30 1.16 -9.15 -21.20
C ASP A 30 -0.11 -8.29 -21.02
N CYS A 31 -0.71 -8.22 -19.83
CA CYS A 31 -1.77 -7.26 -19.55
C CYS A 31 -1.35 -6.38 -18.38
N GLY A 32 -1.35 -5.06 -18.58
CA GLY A 32 -1.12 -4.04 -17.55
C GLY A 32 -2.23 -4.00 -16.48
N VAL A 33 -2.61 -5.18 -15.96
CA VAL A 33 -3.37 -5.32 -14.73
C VAL A 33 -2.43 -4.90 -13.62
N PRO A 34 -2.79 -3.90 -12.80
CA PRO A 34 -1.98 -3.54 -11.65
C PRO A 34 -1.82 -4.79 -10.78
N MET A 35 -0.56 -5.21 -10.57
CA MET A 35 -0.24 -6.30 -9.66
C MET A 35 -0.82 -5.93 -8.29
N LEU A 36 -1.66 -6.82 -7.74
CA LEU A 36 -2.22 -6.62 -6.41
C LEU A 36 -1.08 -6.51 -5.41
N PRO A 37 -1.16 -5.63 -4.40
CA PRO A 37 -0.07 -5.46 -3.45
C PRO A 37 0.19 -6.76 -2.70
N SER A 38 1.46 -7.05 -2.40
CA SER A 38 1.82 -8.21 -1.58
C SER A 38 1.16 -8.14 -0.20
N ARG A 39 1.13 -9.26 0.54
CA ARG A 39 0.61 -9.26 1.92
C ARG A 39 1.35 -8.24 2.79
N ILE A 40 2.66 -8.11 2.61
CA ILE A 40 3.50 -7.14 3.32
C ILE A 40 3.11 -5.71 2.92
N GLN A 41 2.98 -5.43 1.63
CA GLN A 41 2.59 -4.11 1.13
C GLN A 41 1.20 -3.69 1.65
N ASN A 42 0.22 -4.61 1.67
CA ASN A 42 -1.09 -4.35 2.25
C ASN A 42 -0.98 -4.00 3.74
N ARG A 43 -0.16 -4.76 4.50
CA ARG A 43 0.05 -4.50 5.92
C ARG A 43 0.70 -3.13 6.16
N VAL A 44 1.71 -2.76 5.38
CA VAL A 44 2.33 -1.42 5.44
C VAL A 44 1.30 -0.34 5.14
N GLY A 45 0.47 -0.53 4.12
CA GLY A 45 -0.60 0.41 3.76
C GLY A 45 -1.66 0.57 4.87
N GLU A 46 -2.02 -0.51 5.56
CA GLU A 46 -2.90 -0.46 6.74
C GLU A 46 -2.30 0.38 7.88
N LEU A 47 -1.01 0.20 8.18
CA LEU A 47 -0.32 0.98 9.22
C LEU A 47 -0.32 2.48 8.88
N TYR A 48 -0.06 2.82 7.62
CA TYR A 48 -0.12 4.21 7.17
C TYR A 48 -1.54 4.77 7.26
N SER A 49 -2.54 4.00 6.84
CA SER A 49 -3.96 4.41 6.87
C SER A 49 -4.41 4.69 8.31
N GLN A 50 -4.02 3.84 9.27
CA GLN A 50 -4.29 4.06 10.69
C GLN A 50 -3.62 5.33 11.23
N ALA A 51 -2.40 5.65 10.78
CA ALA A 51 -1.73 6.89 11.16
C ALA A 51 -2.47 8.14 10.62
N VAL A 52 -2.93 8.09 9.37
CA VAL A 52 -3.73 9.15 8.74
C VAL A 52 -5.06 9.35 9.47
N GLU A 53 -5.77 8.27 9.78
CA GLU A 53 -7.04 8.33 10.51
C GLU A 53 -6.89 8.98 11.89
N ARG A 54 -5.76 8.74 12.56
CA ARG A 54 -5.50 9.27 13.90
C ARG A 54 -5.05 10.72 13.90
N TYR A 55 -4.29 11.15 12.89
CA TYR A 55 -3.69 12.49 12.83
C TYR A 55 -3.87 13.19 11.48
N PRO A 56 -5.11 13.39 11.00
CA PRO A 56 -5.37 13.80 9.62
C PRO A 56 -4.86 15.21 9.26
N THR A 57 -4.54 16.04 10.26
CA THR A 57 -4.21 17.46 10.07
C THR A 57 -2.72 17.76 10.00
N TYR A 58 -1.85 16.84 10.40
CA TYR A 58 -0.41 17.09 10.52
C TYR A 58 0.40 15.98 9.85
N GLU A 59 0.85 16.22 8.62
CA GLU A 59 1.61 15.23 7.83
C GLU A 59 2.85 14.71 8.57
N MET A 60 3.58 15.59 9.26
CA MET A 60 4.71 15.24 10.11
C MET A 60 4.34 14.24 11.22
N VAL A 61 3.17 14.43 11.85
CA VAL A 61 2.69 13.55 12.92
C VAL A 61 2.22 12.23 12.35
N VAL A 62 1.56 12.23 11.20
CA VAL A 62 1.21 11.01 10.45
C VAL A 62 2.48 10.20 10.18
N LEU A 63 3.50 10.84 9.63
CA LEU A 63 4.75 10.16 9.27
C LEU A 63 5.47 9.60 10.49
N THR A 64 5.60 10.38 11.56
CA THR A 64 6.24 9.93 12.81
C THR A 64 5.50 8.73 13.42
N CYS A 65 4.16 8.79 13.44
CA CYS A 65 3.36 7.68 13.96
C CYS A 65 3.44 6.44 13.07
N PHE A 66 3.46 6.63 11.75
CA PHE A 66 3.67 5.55 10.80
C PHE A 66 5.04 4.89 10.97
N CYS A 67 6.12 5.67 11.12
CA CYS A 67 7.46 5.15 11.33
C CYS A 67 7.57 4.36 12.65
N ALA A 68 6.97 4.87 13.72
CA ALA A 68 6.88 4.14 14.98
C ALA A 68 6.08 2.82 14.86
N ALA A 69 4.96 2.83 14.12
CA ALA A 69 4.15 1.65 13.90
C ALA A 69 4.89 0.58 13.06
N MET A 70 5.62 1.01 12.02
CA MET A 70 6.49 0.13 11.22
C MET A 70 7.51 -0.61 12.09
N ARG A 71 8.22 0.11 12.96
CA ARG A 71 9.19 -0.50 13.88
C ARG A 71 8.55 -1.42 14.91
N SER A 72 7.36 -1.05 15.41
CA SER A 72 6.60 -1.90 16.33
C SER A 72 6.16 -3.22 15.69
N GLU A 73 5.87 -3.24 14.39
CA GLU A 73 5.37 -4.42 13.67
C GLU A 73 6.52 -5.28 13.12
N PHE A 74 7.50 -4.68 12.45
CA PHE A 74 8.56 -5.37 11.72
C PHE A 74 9.91 -5.41 12.46
N GLY A 75 10.02 -4.72 13.60
CA GLY A 75 11.24 -4.61 14.40
C GLY A 75 12.07 -3.37 14.08
N ASP A 76 13.06 -3.07 14.94
CA ASP A 76 13.95 -1.91 14.77
C ASP A 76 15.08 -2.16 13.75
N GLU A 77 15.45 -3.43 13.54
CA GLU A 77 16.50 -3.82 12.59
C GLU A 77 15.89 -4.09 11.22
N GLU A 78 16.05 -3.13 10.30
CA GLU A 78 15.43 -3.16 8.96
C GLU A 78 15.90 -4.35 8.11
N THR A 79 17.06 -4.93 8.43
CA THR A 79 17.64 -6.06 7.69
C THR A 79 17.47 -7.42 8.38
N ALA A 80 16.73 -7.48 9.48
CA ALA A 80 16.62 -8.69 10.31
C ALA A 80 15.96 -9.88 9.58
N SER A 81 15.06 -9.62 8.65
CA SER A 81 14.34 -10.65 7.90
C SER A 81 14.00 -10.17 6.49
N GLN A 82 13.75 -11.12 5.57
CA GLN A 82 13.32 -10.77 4.22
C GLN A 82 11.99 -9.98 4.21
N GLU A 83 11.09 -10.28 5.15
CA GLU A 83 9.83 -9.56 5.33
C GLU A 83 10.08 -8.11 5.79
N ALA A 84 11.00 -7.90 6.74
CA ALA A 84 11.39 -6.57 7.20
C ALA A 84 12.01 -5.77 6.04
N ILE A 85 12.94 -6.36 5.29
CA ILE A 85 13.59 -5.71 4.14
C ILE A 85 12.53 -5.26 3.12
N GLU A 86 11.59 -6.15 2.74
CA GLU A 86 10.51 -5.80 1.81
C GLU A 86 9.61 -4.69 2.38
N ALA A 87 9.23 -4.79 3.66
CA ALA A 87 8.34 -3.83 4.31
C ALA A 87 8.96 -2.43 4.37
N PHE A 88 10.21 -2.31 4.85
CA PHE A 88 10.89 -1.03 4.99
C PHE A 88 11.23 -0.41 3.64
N GLN A 89 11.65 -1.21 2.64
CA GLN A 89 11.86 -0.71 1.28
C GLN A 89 10.57 -0.13 0.71
N TYR A 90 9.47 -0.88 0.78
CA TYR A 90 8.17 -0.40 0.29
C TYR A 90 7.68 0.84 1.05
N ALA A 91 7.82 0.86 2.37
CA ALA A 91 7.45 1.99 3.21
C ALA A 91 8.24 3.26 2.87
N ARG A 92 9.55 3.12 2.61
CA ARG A 92 10.42 4.23 2.17
C ARG A 92 9.97 4.78 0.83
N GLU A 93 9.80 3.90 -0.17
CA GLU A 93 9.43 4.30 -1.53
C GLU A 93 8.03 4.91 -1.62
N LYS A 94 7.07 4.36 -0.87
CA LYS A 94 5.65 4.71 -1.02
C LYS A 94 5.19 5.81 -0.08
N TYR A 95 5.68 5.81 1.15
CA TYR A 95 5.15 6.65 2.24
C TYR A 95 6.23 7.52 2.90
N GLY A 96 7.50 7.41 2.46
CA GLY A 96 8.58 8.23 2.97
C GLY A 96 9.04 7.84 4.37
N TYR A 97 8.96 6.54 4.73
CA TYR A 97 9.48 6.03 6.00
C TYR A 97 10.90 6.53 6.29
N ARG A 98 11.17 6.81 7.57
CA ARG A 98 12.46 7.27 8.08
C ARG A 98 12.91 6.39 9.23
N SER A 99 14.18 6.02 9.23
CA SER A 99 14.82 5.32 10.36
C SER A 99 14.85 6.22 11.59
N PRO A 100 15.02 5.66 12.80
CA PRO A 100 15.15 6.46 14.02
C PRO A 100 16.24 7.53 13.96
N GLN A 101 17.34 7.23 13.26
CA GLN A 101 18.43 8.19 13.06
C GLN A 101 18.00 9.36 12.16
N GLU A 102 17.39 9.05 11.01
CA GLU A 102 16.87 10.07 10.09
C GLU A 102 15.80 10.95 10.77
N GLU A 103 14.89 10.34 11.56
CA GLU A 103 13.90 11.08 12.34
C GLU A 103 14.54 12.03 13.36
N ALA A 104 15.62 11.60 14.03
CA ALA A 104 16.32 12.43 15.00
C ALA A 104 17.09 13.60 14.33
N GLU A 105 17.71 13.35 13.18
CA GLU A 105 18.39 14.37 12.39
C GLU A 105 17.40 15.42 11.87
N ASP A 106 16.24 14.99 11.37
CA ASP A 106 15.18 15.89 10.92
C ASP A 106 14.63 16.75 12.06
N GLN A 107 14.33 16.14 13.22
CA GLN A 107 13.85 16.88 14.39
C GLN A 107 14.89 17.88 14.93
N ALA A 108 16.18 17.57 14.82
CA ALA A 108 17.23 18.50 15.20
C ALA A 108 17.26 19.72 14.27
N ARG A 109 17.19 19.50 12.94
CA ARG A 109 17.12 20.61 11.96
C ARG A 109 15.86 21.45 12.15
N ASP A 110 14.71 20.81 12.30
CA ASP A 110 13.44 21.50 12.54
C ASP A 110 13.53 22.38 13.79
N ARG A 111 14.14 21.87 14.86
CA ARG A 111 14.37 22.65 16.07
C ARG A 111 15.23 23.90 15.83
N GLU A 112 16.28 23.79 15.02
CA GLU A 112 17.14 24.93 14.66
C GLU A 112 16.37 25.99 13.85
N GLU A 113 15.43 25.57 12.99
CA GLU A 113 14.57 26.46 12.20
C GLU A 113 13.36 27.00 12.97
N GLY A 114 13.18 26.51 14.19
CA GLY A 114 12.12 26.93 15.08
C GLY A 114 10.78 26.22 14.87
N ILE A 115 10.85 24.98 14.38
CA ILE A 115 9.75 24.07 14.09
C ILE A 115 9.73 22.95 15.14
N CYS A 116 8.55 22.69 15.70
CA CYS A 116 8.35 21.62 16.67
C CYS A 116 8.19 20.25 16.03
N SER A 117 8.22 19.20 16.86
CA SER A 117 7.96 17.82 16.45
C SER A 117 6.59 17.60 15.81
N HIS A 118 5.67 18.56 15.90
CA HIS A 118 4.37 18.54 15.21
C HIS A 118 4.41 19.21 13.82
N GLY A 119 5.58 19.69 13.37
CA GLY A 119 5.76 20.34 12.06
C GLY A 119 5.27 21.78 11.99
N LEU A 120 5.06 22.43 13.14
CA LEU A 120 4.59 23.82 13.23
C LEU A 120 5.63 24.68 13.92
N THR A 121 5.64 25.98 13.64
CA THR A 121 6.46 26.90 14.42
C THR A 121 6.00 26.94 15.86
N TRP A 122 6.92 27.19 16.80
CA TRP A 122 6.62 27.25 18.23
C TRP A 122 5.43 28.15 18.59
N LEU A 123 5.30 29.28 17.88
CA LEU A 123 4.25 30.27 18.09
C LEU A 123 2.88 29.84 17.54
N THR A 124 2.85 28.83 16.67
CA THR A 124 1.63 28.41 15.96
C THR A 124 1.18 27.00 16.35
N CYS A 125 1.98 26.27 17.15
CA CYS A 125 1.63 24.93 17.58
C CYS A 125 0.52 24.96 18.65
N PRO A 126 -0.68 24.40 18.40
CA PRO A 126 -1.77 24.39 19.38
C PRO A 126 -1.48 23.49 20.59
N CYS A 127 -0.50 22.58 20.49
CA CYS A 127 -0.02 21.78 21.62
C CYS A 127 0.84 22.60 22.60
N GLY A 128 1.17 23.84 22.25
CA GLY A 128 1.86 24.78 23.11
C GLY A 128 3.36 24.52 23.30
N CYS A 129 4.04 24.21 22.21
CA CYS A 129 5.50 24.03 22.16
C CYS A 129 6.25 25.38 22.26
N PHE A 130 5.91 26.23 23.25
CA PHE A 130 6.21 27.65 23.26
C PHE A 130 7.61 28.07 23.73
N GLU A 131 8.40 27.22 24.42
CA GLU A 131 9.74 27.55 24.95
C GLU A 131 10.65 26.30 25.04
N PHE A 132 11.97 26.48 24.87
CA PHE A 132 13.04 25.47 25.09
C PHE A 132 14.06 25.98 26.10
#